data_AF-A0A3P1S6Q5-F1
#
_entry.id   AF-A0A3P1S6Q5-F1
#
_cell.length_a   1.000
_cell.length_b   1.000
_cell.length_c   1.000
_cell.angle_alpha   90.00
_cell.angle_beta   90.00
_cell.angle_gamma   90.00
#
_symmetry.space_group_name_H-M   'P 1'
#
loop_
_entity.id
_entity.type
_entity.pdbx_description
1 polymer ?
#
loop_
_entity_poly.entity_id
_entity_poly.type
_entity_poly.pdbx_seq_one_letter_code
_entity_poly.pdbx_strand_id
1 'polypeptide(L)'
;MISYDFYKKQGGKLEQDKFNDLLPFSTKILKSTILKMIPYWKFYKIQLSDFNDELVAIIDHIDSLGGQNFMANQENFLKEVKTSGFSYNFGDVRSENSFWHGLPINQTVVAEIRQKLRSGGFVSCAI
;
A
#
# COMPACT_ATOMS: atom_id res chain seq x y z
N MET A 1 14.95 5.17 1.60
CA MET A 1 14.40 3.82 1.85
C MET A 1 14.41 3.63 3.35
N ILE A 2 13.30 3.20 3.94
CA ILE A 2 13.17 3.09 5.40
C ILE A 2 13.92 1.86 5.93
N SER A 3 14.48 1.96 7.13
CA SER A 3 15.07 0.83 7.85
C SER A 3 14.02 0.09 8.68
N TYR A 4 14.31 -1.16 9.06
CA TYR A 4 13.46 -1.92 9.97
C TYR A 4 13.29 -1.21 11.32
N ASP A 5 14.37 -0.61 11.85
CA ASP A 5 14.31 0.16 13.10
C ASP A 5 13.37 1.36 13.00
N PHE A 6 13.37 2.06 11.86
CA PHE A 6 12.43 3.15 11.61
C PHE A 6 10.99 2.62 11.61
N TYR A 7 10.74 1.52 10.90
CA TYR A 7 9.44 0.87 10.85
C TYR A 7 8.94 0.47 12.25
N LYS A 8 9.79 -0.14 13.07
CA LYS A 8 9.45 -0.51 14.46
C LYS A 8 9.16 0.70 15.34
N LYS A 9 9.91 1.80 15.19
CA LYS A 9 9.65 3.06 15.91
C LYS A 9 8.30 3.67 15.55
N GLN A 10 7.81 3.45 14.33
CA GLN A 10 6.48 3.88 13.89
C GLN A 10 5.34 2.93 14.32
N GLY A 11 5.61 1.95 15.19
CA GLY A 11 4.60 1.00 15.66
C GLY A 11 4.43 -0.24 14.78
N GLY A 12 5.36 -0.47 13.85
CA GLY A 12 5.37 -1.62 12.96
C GLY A 12 5.33 -2.96 13.71
N LYS A 13 4.47 -3.88 13.21
CA LYS A 13 4.19 -5.17 13.85
C LYS A 13 4.91 -6.35 13.19
N LEU A 14 5.45 -6.15 12.01
CA LEU A 14 6.13 -7.21 11.25
C LEU A 14 7.46 -7.64 11.88
N GLU A 15 7.75 -8.92 11.70
CA GLU A 15 9.09 -9.48 11.84
C GLU A 15 10.01 -8.93 10.74
N GLN A 16 11.31 -8.87 11.02
CA GLN A 16 12.29 -8.25 10.13
C GLN A 16 12.33 -8.90 8.74
N ASP A 17 12.24 -10.23 8.68
CA ASP A 17 12.25 -10.96 7.40
C ASP A 17 11.05 -10.60 6.54
N LYS A 18 9.84 -10.60 7.12
CA LYS A 18 8.61 -10.17 6.42
C LYS A 18 8.69 -8.72 5.96
N PHE A 19 9.23 -7.84 6.80
CA PHE A 19 9.43 -6.44 6.42
C PHE A 19 10.38 -6.30 5.22
N ASN A 20 11.53 -6.99 5.26
CA ASN A 20 12.51 -6.97 4.17
C ASN A 20 11.93 -7.49 2.86
N ASP A 21 11.06 -8.50 2.95
CA ASP A 21 10.34 -9.07 1.83
C ASP A 21 9.30 -8.12 1.23
N LEU A 22 8.54 -7.41 2.07
CA LEU A 22 7.48 -6.50 1.61
C LEU A 22 7.99 -5.13 1.17
N LEU A 23 9.13 -4.68 1.68
CA LEU A 23 9.66 -3.33 1.47
C LEU A 23 9.90 -2.99 -0.02
N PRO A 24 10.54 -3.85 -0.85
CA PRO A 24 10.74 -3.57 -2.27
C PRO A 24 9.42 -3.39 -3.03
N PHE A 25 8.43 -4.24 -2.74
CA PHE A 25 7.12 -4.21 -3.39
C PHE A 25 6.32 -2.98 -2.98
N SER A 26 6.30 -2.69 -1.68
CA SER A 26 5.65 -1.51 -1.12
C SER A 26 6.24 -0.23 -1.72
N THR A 27 7.56 -0.19 -1.89
CA THR A 27 8.27 0.91 -2.57
C THR A 27 7.84 1.05 -4.03
N LYS A 28 7.65 -0.07 -4.75
CA LYS A 28 7.17 -0.05 -6.14
C LYS A 28 5.73 0.46 -6.23
N ILE A 29 4.87 0.08 -5.28
CA ILE A 29 3.49 0.57 -5.20
C ILE A 29 3.49 2.08 -4.97
N LEU A 30 4.25 2.58 -3.99
CA LEU A 30 4.39 4.01 -3.74
C LEU A 30 4.84 4.79 -4.99
N LYS A 31 5.90 4.31 -5.66
CA LYS A 31 6.39 4.93 -6.91
C LYS A 31 5.31 4.96 -7.99
N SER A 32 4.62 3.83 -8.18
CA SER A 32 3.54 3.71 -9.17
C SER A 32 2.38 4.63 -8.84
N THR A 33 2.05 4.78 -7.56
CA THR A 33 1.01 5.69 -7.08
C THR A 33 1.34 7.14 -7.41
N ILE A 34 2.57 7.58 -7.11
CA ILE A 34 3.03 8.93 -7.43
C ILE A 34 3.02 9.15 -8.94
N LEU A 35 3.56 8.22 -9.74
CA LEU A 35 3.62 8.32 -11.20
C LEU A 35 2.24 8.32 -11.89
N LYS A 36 1.20 7.82 -11.23
CA LYS A 36 -0.19 7.95 -11.70
C LYS A 36 -0.78 9.34 -11.42
N MET A 37 -0.21 10.11 -10.49
CA MET A 37 -0.69 11.44 -10.12
C MET A 37 0.09 12.57 -10.79
N ILE A 38 1.36 12.33 -11.14
CA ILE A 38 2.24 13.34 -11.75
C ILE A 38 2.96 12.77 -12.96
N PRO A 39 3.34 13.62 -13.93
CA PRO A 39 4.16 13.19 -15.04
C PRO A 39 5.56 12.75 -14.60
N TYR A 40 6.14 11.80 -15.35
CA TYR A 40 7.46 11.22 -15.08
C TYR A 40 8.58 12.25 -14.88
N TRP A 41 8.60 13.33 -15.67
CA TRP A 41 9.63 14.38 -15.55
C TRP A 41 9.58 15.15 -14.22
N LYS A 42 8.40 15.20 -13.56
CA LYS A 42 8.27 15.81 -12.22
C LYS A 42 8.73 14.86 -11.11
N PHE A 43 8.70 13.55 -11.35
CA PHE A 43 9.05 12.54 -10.35
C PHE A 43 10.50 12.66 -9.86
N TYR A 44 11.43 13.04 -10.74
CA TYR A 44 12.84 13.24 -10.37
C TYR A 44 13.09 14.32 -9.33
N LYS A 45 12.12 15.23 -9.12
CA LYS A 45 12.19 16.29 -8.12
C LYS A 45 11.67 15.85 -6.75
N ILE A 46 11.15 14.63 -6.64
CA ILE A 46 10.57 14.09 -5.41
C ILE A 46 11.60 13.24 -4.70
N GLN A 47 11.74 13.47 -3.39
CA GLN A 47 12.48 12.56 -2.53
C GLN A 47 11.50 11.53 -1.94
N LEU A 48 11.73 10.24 -2.21
CA LEU A 48 10.87 9.19 -1.66
C LEU A 48 10.92 9.12 -0.12
N SER A 49 11.95 9.69 0.50
CA SER A 49 12.04 9.83 1.96
C SER A 49 10.93 10.69 2.54
N ASP A 50 10.37 11.62 1.76
CA ASP A 50 9.26 12.48 2.21
C ASP A 50 7.95 11.68 2.38
N PHE A 51 7.93 10.44 1.88
CA PHE A 51 6.81 9.52 1.88
C PHE A 51 7.06 8.28 2.74
N ASN A 52 7.98 8.37 3.71
CA ASN A 52 8.35 7.24 4.56
C ASN A 52 7.16 6.73 5.41
N ASP A 53 6.29 7.62 5.89
CA ASP A 53 5.14 7.24 6.71
C ASP A 53 4.08 6.51 5.86
N GLU A 54 3.83 6.99 4.64
CA GLU A 54 2.95 6.33 3.68
C GLU A 54 3.52 4.98 3.26
N LEU A 55 4.85 4.87 3.17
CA LEU A 55 5.50 3.60 2.87
C LEU A 55 5.28 2.58 4.00
N VAL A 56 5.33 3.00 5.28
CA VAL A 56 4.97 2.15 6.43
C VAL A 56 3.51 1.71 6.32
N ALA A 57 2.60 2.63 6.04
CA ALA A 57 1.17 2.31 5.89
C ALA A 57 0.89 1.35 4.72
N ILE A 58 1.61 1.47 3.60
CA ILE A 58 1.52 0.55 2.46
C ILE A 58 2.00 -0.86 2.87
N ILE A 59 3.10 -0.96 3.62
CA ILE A 59 3.63 -2.24 4.09
C ILE A 59 2.59 -2.96 4.97
N ASP A 60 2.03 -2.24 5.96
CA ASP A 60 1.05 -2.81 6.88
C ASP A 60 -0.26 -3.20 6.15
N HIS A 61 -0.67 -2.40 5.16
CA HIS A 61 -1.83 -2.71 4.33
C HIS A 61 -1.63 -3.99 3.52
N ILE A 62 -0.47 -4.15 2.86
CA ILE A 62 -0.16 -5.36 2.10
C ILE A 62 -0.10 -6.58 3.01
N ASP A 63 0.50 -6.47 4.19
CA ASP A 63 0.49 -7.56 5.17
C ASP A 63 -0.95 -7.94 5.58
N SER A 64 -1.81 -6.94 5.84
CA SER A 64 -3.21 -7.19 6.19
C SER A 64 -4.01 -7.89 5.09
N LEU A 65 -3.63 -7.71 3.82
CA LEU A 65 -4.22 -8.41 2.68
C LEU A 65 -3.71 -9.86 2.54
N GLY A 66 -2.72 -10.30 3.31
CA GLY A 66 -2.11 -11.63 3.21
C GLY A 66 -0.64 -11.61 2.79
N GLY A 67 0.00 -10.43 2.78
CA GLY A 67 1.43 -10.27 2.54
C GLY A 67 1.87 -10.78 1.16
N GLN A 68 2.97 -11.56 1.12
CA GLN A 68 3.46 -12.16 -0.12
C GLN A 68 2.44 -13.12 -0.77
N ASN A 69 1.65 -13.85 0.02
CA ASN A 69 0.69 -14.83 -0.52
C ASN A 69 -0.43 -14.15 -1.32
N PHE A 70 -0.86 -12.98 -0.88
CA PHE A 70 -1.79 -12.14 -1.63
C PHE A 70 -1.22 -11.74 -3.00
N MET A 71 0.08 -11.43 -3.05
CA MET A 71 0.77 -11.01 -4.26
C MET A 71 1.03 -12.19 -5.21
N ALA A 72 1.32 -13.38 -4.68
CA ALA A 72 1.61 -14.57 -5.47
C ALA A 72 0.34 -15.24 -6.03
N ASN A 73 -0.82 -15.09 -5.37
CA ASN A 73 -2.02 -15.87 -5.65
C ASN A 73 -3.30 -15.03 -5.65
N GLN A 74 -3.39 -14.00 -6.49
CA GLN A 74 -4.63 -13.20 -6.63
C GLN A 74 -5.87 -14.04 -7.05
N GLU A 75 -5.67 -15.24 -7.61
CA GLU A 75 -6.73 -16.13 -8.07
C GLU A 75 -7.22 -17.15 -7.01
N ASN A 76 -6.44 -17.44 -5.96
CA ASN A 76 -6.73 -18.52 -5.01
C ASN A 76 -7.25 -18.04 -3.64
N PHE A 77 -7.85 -16.85 -3.56
CA PHE A 77 -8.52 -16.46 -2.33
C PHE A 77 -9.69 -17.40 -2.03
N LEU A 78 -9.68 -18.00 -0.84
CA LEU A 78 -10.80 -18.76 -0.28
C LEU A 78 -12.02 -17.84 -0.22
N LYS A 79 -12.91 -17.94 -1.21
CA LYS A 79 -14.10 -17.09 -1.31
C LYS A 79 -15.13 -17.48 -0.25
N GLU A 80 -15.29 -18.78 -0.03
CA GLU A 80 -16.35 -19.31 0.81
C GLU A 80 -15.92 -20.61 1.50
N VAL A 81 -16.22 -20.74 2.78
CA VAL A 81 -16.17 -22.01 3.51
C VAL A 81 -17.59 -22.37 3.93
N LYS A 82 -18.10 -23.50 3.43
CA LYS A 82 -19.42 -24.05 3.78
C LYS A 82 -19.26 -25.41 4.45
N THR A 83 -19.87 -25.57 5.61
CA THR A 83 -20.13 -26.86 6.26
C THR A 83 -21.63 -26.98 6.58
N SER A 84 -22.08 -28.15 7.02
CA SER A 84 -23.50 -28.50 7.22
C SER A 84 -24.30 -27.61 8.20
N GLY A 85 -23.66 -26.66 8.88
CA GLY A 85 -24.32 -25.64 9.70
C GLY A 85 -23.59 -24.29 9.78
N PHE A 86 -22.54 -24.08 8.98
CA PHE A 86 -21.74 -22.86 9.02
C PHE A 86 -21.39 -22.41 7.60
N SER A 87 -21.72 -21.17 7.29
CA SER A 87 -21.28 -20.49 6.07
C SER A 87 -20.48 -19.27 6.51
N TYR A 88 -19.22 -19.21 6.11
CA TYR A 88 -18.38 -18.03 6.24
C TYR A 88 -17.95 -17.59 4.86
N ASN A 89 -18.41 -16.41 4.48
CA ASN A 89 -17.91 -15.70 3.32
C ASN A 89 -16.78 -14.80 3.81
N PHE A 90 -15.59 -14.98 3.26
CA PHE A 90 -14.59 -13.92 3.35
C PHE A 90 -15.15 -12.78 2.51
N GLY A 91 -15.75 -11.78 3.17
CA GLY A 91 -16.31 -10.60 2.51
C GLY A 91 -15.30 -10.06 1.50
N ASP A 92 -15.80 -9.65 0.33
CA ASP A 92 -14.99 -9.35 -0.85
C ASP A 92 -13.74 -8.54 -0.48
N VAL A 93 -12.57 -9.21 -0.42
CA VAL A 93 -11.29 -8.58 -0.05
C VAL A 93 -10.92 -7.48 -1.07
N ARG A 94 -11.61 -7.46 -2.22
CA ARG A 94 -11.66 -6.39 -3.21
C ARG A 94 -12.65 -5.27 -2.85
N SER A 95 -12.90 -5.01 -1.57
CA SER A 95 -13.58 -3.77 -1.18
C SER A 95 -12.87 -2.58 -1.86
N GLU A 96 -13.61 -1.65 -2.44
CA GLU A 96 -13.07 -0.51 -3.21
C GLU A 96 -12.05 0.32 -2.41
N ASN A 97 -12.04 0.16 -1.08
CA ASN A 97 -11.12 0.81 -0.15
C ASN A 97 -9.75 0.13 -0.05
N SER A 98 -9.62 -1.12 -0.51
CA SER A 98 -8.38 -1.91 -0.46
C SER A 98 -7.47 -1.69 -1.67
N PHE A 99 -8.00 -1.09 -2.74
CA PHE A 99 -7.27 -0.88 -3.99
C PHE A 99 -7.50 0.52 -4.57
N TRP A 100 -6.47 1.07 -5.19
CA TRP A 100 -6.56 2.29 -6.00
C TRP A 100 -6.00 2.05 -7.40
N HIS A 101 -6.87 2.11 -8.41
CA HIS A 101 -6.55 1.77 -9.81
C HIS A 101 -5.75 0.46 -9.95
N GLY A 102 -6.19 -0.60 -9.25
CA GLY A 102 -5.55 -1.92 -9.28
C GLY A 102 -4.25 -2.05 -8.48
N LEU A 103 -3.82 -1.01 -7.77
CA LEU A 103 -2.70 -1.08 -6.81
C LEU A 103 -3.27 -1.44 -5.41
N PRO A 104 -2.68 -2.39 -4.68
CA PRO A 104 -3.11 -2.73 -3.32
C PRO A 104 -2.63 -1.66 -2.33
N ILE A 105 -3.38 -0.56 -2.29
CA ILE A 105 -3.12 0.61 -1.43
C ILE A 105 -4.45 1.16 -0.93
N ASN A 106 -4.49 1.54 0.35
CA ASN A 106 -5.65 2.15 0.97
C ASN A 106 -5.88 3.57 0.42
N GLN A 107 -7.14 3.91 0.12
CA GLN A 107 -7.56 5.24 -0.37
C GLN A 107 -7.15 6.39 0.55
N THR A 108 -7.07 6.15 1.85
CA THR A 108 -6.60 7.14 2.84
C THR A 108 -5.14 7.51 2.60
N VAL A 109 -4.28 6.50 2.40
CA VAL A 109 -2.86 6.71 2.09
C VAL A 109 -2.72 7.40 0.73
N VAL A 110 -3.56 7.07 -0.24
CA VAL A 110 -3.61 7.79 -1.53
C VAL A 110 -3.95 9.27 -1.36
N ALA A 111 -4.87 9.60 -0.45
CA ALA A 111 -5.23 10.98 -0.15
C ALA A 111 -4.06 11.74 0.51
N GLU A 112 -3.34 11.11 1.43
CA GLU A 112 -2.14 11.68 2.08
C GLU A 112 -1.01 11.92 1.07
N ILE A 113 -0.72 10.94 0.21
CA ILE A 113 0.25 11.09 -0.89
C ILE A 113 -0.15 12.28 -1.77
N ARG A 114 -1.43 12.36 -2.15
CA ARG A 114 -1.95 13.46 -2.97
C ARG A 114 -1.81 14.81 -2.27
N GLN A 115 -2.07 14.87 -0.96
CA GLN A 115 -1.90 16.09 -0.17
C GLN A 115 -0.44 16.54 -0.13
N LYS A 116 0.51 15.63 0.13
CA LYS A 116 1.96 15.94 0.10
C LYS A 116 2.39 16.45 -1.28
N LEU A 117 1.91 15.81 -2.35
CA LEU A 117 2.17 16.25 -3.72
C LEU A 117 1.61 17.64 -4.02
N ARG A 118 0.42 17.99 -3.50
CA ARG A 118 -0.15 19.33 -3.62
C ARG A 118 0.66 20.36 -2.85
N SER A 119 1.01 20.07 -1.61
CA SER A 119 1.84 20.95 -0.77
C SER A 119 3.21 21.21 -1.40
N GLY A 120 3.77 20.22 -2.11
CA GLY A 120 5.00 20.38 -2.90
C GLY A 120 4.84 21.06 -4.27
N GLY A 121 3.63 21.50 -4.64
CA GLY A 121 3.35 22.14 -5.93
C GLY A 121 3.40 21.21 -7.16
N PHE A 122 3.36 19.89 -6.94
CA PHE A 122 3.45 18.91 -8.03
C PHE A 122 2.10 18.66 -8.72
N VAL A 123 1.01 18.79 -7.97
CA VAL A 123 -0.38 18.61 -8.40
C VAL A 123 -1.17 19.89 -8.11
N SER A 124 -2.07 20.30 -9.01
CA SER A 124 -2.92 21.46 -8.76
C SER A 124 -3.93 21.17 -7.65
N CYS A 125 -4.21 22.19 -6.83
CA CYS A 125 -5.39 22.22 -5.97
C CYS A 125 -6.62 22.52 -6.83
N ALA A 126 -6.99 21.62 -7.75
CA ALA A 126 -8.33 21.68 -8.32
C ALA A 126 -9.31 21.18 -7.25
N ILE A 127 -10.24 22.06 -6.87
CA ILE A 127 -11.37 21.85 -5.96
C ILE A 127 -12.39 20.95 -6.64
#